data_AF-A0A0B8P0A0-F1
#
_entry.id   AF-A0A0B8P0A0-F1
#
_cell.length_a   1.000
_cell.length_b   1.000
_cell.length_c   1.000
_cell.angle_alpha   90.00
_cell.angle_beta   90.00
_cell.angle_gamma   90.00
#
_symmetry.space_group_name_H-M   'P 1'
#
loop_
_entity.id
_entity.type
_entity.pdbx_description
1 polymer ?
#
loop_
_entity_poly.entity_id
_entity_poly.type
_entity_poly.pdbx_seq_one_letter_code
_entity_poly.pdbx_strand_id
1 'polypeptide(L)'
;MAASLGLRQAAYFQKETLMTDALVARLKSEFGVDEKIIRLYAQPYVYLNHEMVKQKKIDLAKLQDVIAEEVTKVSGVAYAVTSEDIKNGRVQHNRVNELVSNNYHPQRSGDVYLVFDPRSYINDMDGLTVASTHGSPWRYDTHVPVIFAGYDIKAQTVHRAVTPYDIAPTLSNKLGITQPSGATGKVLKEVVN
;
A
#
# COMPACT_ATOMS: atom_id res chain seq x y z
N MET A 1 0.15 -15.37 15.46
CA MET A 1 0.77 -14.22 14.76
C MET A 1 -0.20 -13.09 14.34
N ALA A 2 -1.51 -13.17 14.56
CA ALA A 2 -2.40 -11.98 14.65
C ALA A 2 -3.61 -12.33 15.53
N ALA A 3 -4.11 -13.57 15.41
CA ALA A 3 -5.00 -14.19 16.39
C ALA A 3 -4.39 -14.29 17.81
N SER A 4 -3.06 -14.35 17.92
CA SER A 4 -2.31 -14.30 19.20
C SER A 4 -2.25 -12.89 19.80
N LEU A 5 -2.56 -11.86 19.02
CA LEU A 5 -2.68 -10.46 19.43
C LEU A 5 -4.15 -10.05 19.62
N GLY A 6 -5.08 -11.02 19.70
CA GLY A 6 -6.51 -10.76 19.88
C GLY A 6 -7.30 -10.44 18.60
N LEU A 7 -6.63 -10.25 17.45
CA LEU A 7 -7.28 -10.01 16.15
C LEU A 7 -7.82 -11.31 15.55
N ARG A 8 -8.90 -11.83 16.15
CA ARG A 8 -9.51 -13.13 15.81
C ARG A 8 -10.59 -13.04 14.75
N GLN A 9 -11.17 -11.86 14.52
CA GLN A 9 -12.23 -11.63 13.54
C GLN A 9 -11.84 -10.52 12.57
N ALA A 10 -12.43 -10.54 11.37
CA ALA A 10 -12.32 -9.44 10.44
C ALA A 10 -13.11 -8.23 10.97
N ALA A 11 -12.59 -7.03 10.71
CA ALA A 11 -13.23 -5.78 11.07
C ALA A 11 -13.45 -4.93 9.82
N TYR A 12 -14.65 -4.39 9.66
CA TYR A 12 -14.90 -3.39 8.63
C TYR A 12 -14.38 -2.04 9.09
N PHE A 13 -13.64 -1.38 8.21
CA PHE A 13 -13.15 -0.03 8.41
C PHE A 13 -14.08 0.96 7.71
N GLN A 14 -14.55 1.96 8.43
CA GLN A 14 -15.39 3.03 7.88
C GLN A 14 -14.49 4.21 7.49
N LYS A 15 -14.40 4.53 6.20
CA LYS A 15 -13.49 5.57 5.69
C LYS A 15 -13.78 6.95 6.29
N GLU A 16 -15.02 7.20 6.68
CA GLU A 16 -15.51 8.41 7.31
C GLU A 16 -14.84 8.66 8.67
N THR A 17 -14.41 7.60 9.36
CA THR A 17 -13.73 7.69 10.67
C THR A 17 -12.31 8.26 10.58
N LEU A 18 -11.75 8.38 9.37
CA LEU A 18 -10.46 9.03 9.16
C LEU A 18 -10.52 10.54 9.45
N MET A 19 -11.68 11.17 9.23
CA MET A 19 -11.87 12.60 9.50
C MET A 19 -12.33 12.80 10.94
N THR A 20 -11.40 12.71 11.89
CA THR A 20 -11.70 12.92 13.31
C THR A 20 -11.80 14.41 13.65
N ASP A 21 -12.54 14.75 14.71
CA ASP A 21 -12.59 16.13 15.23
C ASP A 21 -11.20 16.67 15.58
N ALA A 22 -10.31 15.79 16.05
CA ALA A 22 -8.91 16.13 16.35
C ALA A 22 -8.14 16.52 15.08
N LEU A 23 -8.27 15.75 13.99
CA LEU A 23 -7.67 16.09 12.71
C LEU A 23 -8.22 17.42 12.19
N VAL A 24 -9.54 17.61 12.19
CA VAL A 24 -10.17 18.86 11.74
C VAL A 24 -9.68 20.07 12.55
N ALA A 25 -9.58 19.94 13.87
CA ALA A 25 -9.08 20.99 14.74
C ALA A 25 -7.60 21.33 14.46
N ARG A 26 -6.75 20.33 14.23
CA ARG A 26 -5.32 20.54 13.86
C ARG A 26 -5.19 21.18 12.49
N LEU A 27 -5.94 20.72 11.48
CA LEU A 27 -5.96 21.31 10.14
C LEU A 27 -6.31 22.80 10.19
N LYS A 28 -7.32 23.16 10.99
CA LYS A 28 -7.73 24.55 11.15
C LYS A 28 -6.70 25.39 11.90
N SER A 29 -6.15 24.88 12.99
CA SER A 29 -5.24 25.64 13.86
C SER A 29 -3.83 25.78 13.29
N GLU A 30 -3.27 24.73 12.68
CA GLU A 30 -1.90 24.73 12.16
C GLU A 30 -1.81 25.28 10.73
N PHE A 31 -2.85 25.07 9.90
CA PHE A 31 -2.79 25.40 8.47
C PHE A 31 -3.90 26.35 7.99
N GLY A 32 -4.89 26.67 8.83
CA GLY A 32 -6.00 27.55 8.45
C GLY A 32 -6.84 26.97 7.30
N VAL A 33 -7.00 25.65 7.26
CA VAL A 33 -7.80 24.92 6.26
C VAL A 33 -8.91 24.10 6.91
N ASP A 34 -9.95 23.83 6.13
CA ASP A 34 -11.01 22.89 6.48
C ASP A 34 -10.75 21.54 5.77
N GLU A 35 -11.72 20.64 5.90
CA GLU A 35 -11.68 19.29 5.34
C GLU A 35 -11.48 19.25 3.81
N LYS A 36 -11.74 20.34 3.08
CA LYS A 36 -11.54 20.43 1.63
C LYS A 36 -10.07 20.38 1.22
N ILE A 37 -9.14 20.46 2.18
CA ILE A 37 -7.73 20.17 1.94
C ILE A 37 -7.50 18.70 1.57
N ILE A 38 -8.37 17.80 2.02
CA ILE A 38 -8.41 16.41 1.57
C ILE A 38 -9.33 16.36 0.34
N ARG A 39 -8.72 16.07 -0.81
CA ARG A 39 -9.44 16.00 -2.09
C ARG A 39 -10.31 14.75 -2.18
N LEU A 40 -9.74 13.60 -1.81
CA LEU A 40 -10.41 12.32 -1.75
C LEU A 40 -9.55 11.30 -1.01
N TYR A 41 -10.18 10.19 -0.62
CA TYR A 41 -9.51 8.96 -0.26
C TYR A 41 -9.76 7.93 -1.37
N ALA A 42 -8.69 7.37 -1.92
CA ALA A 42 -8.74 6.26 -2.86
C ALA A 42 -7.71 5.22 -2.40
N GLN A 43 -8.21 4.06 -1.97
CA GLN A 43 -7.39 3.06 -1.30
C GLN A 43 -6.11 2.76 -2.11
N PRO A 44 -4.92 2.78 -1.48
CA PRO A 44 -4.66 2.96 -0.05
C PRO A 44 -4.28 4.40 0.36
N TYR A 45 -4.49 5.41 -0.48
CA TYR A 45 -3.99 6.76 -0.24
C TYR A 45 -5.06 7.80 0.10
N VAL A 46 -4.69 8.74 0.96
CA VAL A 46 -5.30 10.06 1.05
C VAL A 46 -4.67 10.96 0.00
N TYR A 47 -5.48 11.67 -0.79
CA TYR A 47 -5.05 12.65 -1.77
C TYR A 47 -5.39 14.06 -1.30
N LEU A 48 -4.42 14.96 -1.34
CA LEU A 48 -4.58 16.36 -0.92
C LEU A 48 -4.96 17.26 -2.09
N ASN A 49 -5.60 18.38 -1.78
CA ASN A 49 -5.86 19.43 -2.72
C ASN A 49 -4.60 20.29 -2.92
N HIS A 50 -3.73 19.86 -3.84
CA HIS A 50 -2.47 20.53 -4.15
C HIS A 50 -2.63 21.99 -4.62
N GLU A 51 -3.77 22.35 -5.23
CA GLU A 51 -4.06 23.75 -5.58
C GLU A 51 -4.25 24.60 -4.33
N MET A 52 -5.02 24.10 -3.35
CA MET A 52 -5.23 24.76 -2.06
C MET A 52 -3.92 24.86 -1.27
N VAL A 53 -3.11 23.78 -1.23
CA VAL A 53 -1.77 23.77 -0.61
C VAL A 53 -0.91 24.90 -1.18
N LYS A 54 -0.86 25.02 -2.52
CA LYS A 54 -0.09 26.06 -3.21
C LYS A 54 -0.62 27.46 -2.94
N GLN A 55 -1.94 27.66 -3.03
CA GLN A 55 -2.58 28.97 -2.82
C GLN A 55 -2.35 29.51 -1.40
N LYS A 56 -2.45 28.64 -0.39
CA LYS A 56 -2.24 28.98 1.02
C LYS A 56 -0.77 28.91 1.46
N LYS A 57 0.15 28.54 0.55
CA LYS A 57 1.59 28.38 0.82
C LYS A 57 1.87 27.44 2.00
N ILE A 58 1.12 26.34 2.08
CA ILE A 58 1.28 25.33 3.11
C ILE A 58 2.51 24.47 2.78
N ASP A 59 3.30 24.15 3.81
CA ASP A 59 4.34 23.12 3.70
C ASP A 59 3.68 21.75 3.55
N LEU A 60 3.83 21.17 2.35
CA LEU A 60 3.23 19.88 2.01
C LEU A 60 3.76 18.74 2.88
N ALA A 61 5.06 18.73 3.19
CA ALA A 61 5.66 17.67 4.00
C ALA A 61 5.06 17.72 5.41
N LYS A 62 5.01 18.93 6.00
CA LYS A 62 4.42 19.10 7.33
C LYS A 62 2.93 18.74 7.36
N LEU A 63 2.17 19.08 6.31
CA LEU A 63 0.76 18.71 6.20
C LEU A 63 0.58 17.19 6.12
N GLN A 64 1.39 16.50 5.32
CA GLN A 64 1.38 15.04 5.25
C GLN A 64 1.69 14.40 6.60
N ASP A 65 2.69 14.92 7.32
CA ASP A 65 3.07 14.41 8.64
C ASP A 65 1.92 14.54 9.65
N VAL A 66 1.27 15.71 9.72
CA VAL A 66 0.13 15.94 10.63
C VAL A 66 -1.03 14.98 10.31
N ILE A 67 -1.33 14.78 9.04
CA ILE A 67 -2.39 13.85 8.63
C ILE A 67 -2.01 12.42 9.00
N ALA A 68 -0.77 11.99 8.72
CA ALA A 68 -0.29 10.65 9.06
C ALA A 68 -0.30 10.40 10.58
N GLU A 69 0.09 11.40 11.40
CA GLU A 69 0.03 11.34 12.86
C GLU A 69 -1.40 11.14 13.38
N GLU A 70 -2.37 11.89 12.86
CA GLU A 70 -3.76 11.81 13.33
C GLU A 70 -4.46 10.54 12.85
N VAL A 71 -4.30 10.16 11.57
CA VAL A 71 -4.95 8.96 11.04
C VAL A 71 -4.40 7.67 11.65
N THR A 72 -3.13 7.67 12.09
CA THR A 72 -2.54 6.52 12.83
C THR A 72 -3.22 6.29 14.19
N LYS A 73 -3.90 7.29 14.75
CA LYS A 73 -4.64 7.14 16.02
C LYS A 73 -6.02 6.50 15.84
N VAL A 74 -6.49 6.38 14.59
CA VAL A 74 -7.81 5.81 14.29
C VAL A 74 -7.76 4.29 14.43
N SER A 75 -8.66 3.73 15.23
CA SER A 75 -8.75 2.28 15.43
C SER A 75 -8.94 1.55 14.08
N GLY A 76 -8.10 0.55 13.81
CA GLY A 76 -8.08 -0.18 12.54
C GLY A 76 -7.02 0.31 11.56
N VAL A 77 -6.36 1.44 11.83
CA VAL A 77 -5.14 1.88 11.13
C VAL A 77 -3.93 1.42 11.94
N ALA A 78 -3.09 0.57 11.35
CA ALA A 78 -1.85 0.14 11.99
C ALA A 78 -0.83 1.27 12.03
N TYR A 79 -0.67 1.97 10.91
CA TYR A 79 0.11 3.20 10.77
C TYR A 79 -0.09 3.84 9.39
N ALA A 80 0.38 5.07 9.22
CA ALA A 80 0.41 5.77 7.95
C ALA A 80 1.84 6.13 7.54
N VAL A 81 2.09 6.23 6.22
CA VAL A 81 3.39 6.59 5.65
C VAL A 81 3.18 7.75 4.68
N THR A 82 3.97 8.82 4.83
CA THR A 82 3.88 9.98 3.94
C THR A 82 4.61 9.72 2.62
N SER A 83 4.09 10.28 1.54
CA SER A 83 4.75 10.22 0.24
C SER A 83 6.09 10.96 0.23
N GLU A 84 6.22 12.02 1.04
CA GLU A 84 7.50 12.70 1.23
C GLU A 84 8.54 11.82 1.94
N ASP A 85 8.15 11.00 2.92
CA ASP A 85 9.08 10.05 3.55
C ASP A 85 9.51 8.95 2.58
N ILE A 86 8.60 8.42 1.76
CA ILE A 86 8.94 7.43 0.73
C ILE A 86 9.93 8.03 -0.27
N LYS A 87 9.63 9.20 -0.80
CA LYS A 87 10.45 9.90 -1.79
C LYS A 87 11.88 10.18 -1.31
N ASN A 88 12.03 10.50 -0.02
CA ASN A 88 13.33 10.81 0.58
C ASN A 88 14.00 9.62 1.28
N GLY A 89 13.44 8.41 1.16
CA GLY A 89 14.01 7.21 1.78
C GLY A 89 14.03 7.24 3.31
N ARG A 90 13.09 7.95 3.95
CA ARG A 90 13.00 8.09 5.42
C ARG A 90 12.11 7.04 6.08
N VAL A 91 11.55 6.12 5.30
CA VAL A 91 10.68 5.06 5.80
C VAL A 91 11.52 3.98 6.49
N GLN A 92 11.08 3.55 7.67
CA GLN A 92 11.74 2.47 8.43
C GLN A 92 11.88 1.18 7.59
N HIS A 93 13.04 0.55 7.65
CA HIS A 93 13.32 -0.68 6.92
C HIS A 93 12.61 -1.89 7.54
N ASN A 94 11.52 -2.31 6.92
CA ASN A 94 10.84 -3.57 7.21
C ASN A 94 10.03 -4.04 5.98
N ARG A 95 9.59 -5.30 6.00
CA ARG A 95 8.85 -5.92 4.87
C ARG A 95 7.64 -5.10 4.42
N VAL A 96 6.83 -4.56 5.34
CA VAL A 96 5.60 -3.84 4.94
C VAL A 96 5.98 -2.52 4.27
N ASN A 97 6.94 -1.80 4.85
CA ASN A 97 7.41 -0.53 4.29
C ASN A 97 8.15 -0.69 2.96
N GLU A 98 8.84 -1.81 2.73
CA GLU A 98 9.38 -2.15 1.41
C GLU A 98 8.25 -2.34 0.39
N LEU A 99 7.16 -3.02 0.74
CA LEU A 99 5.99 -3.16 -0.14
C LEU A 99 5.31 -1.83 -0.43
N VAL A 100 5.14 -0.98 0.60
CA VAL A 100 4.58 0.38 0.45
C VAL A 100 5.47 1.23 -0.46
N SER A 101 6.78 1.21 -0.25
CA SER A 101 7.73 1.97 -1.07
C SER A 101 7.75 1.49 -2.52
N ASN A 102 7.67 0.17 -2.75
CA ASN A 102 7.59 -0.40 -4.11
C ASN A 102 6.23 -0.13 -4.81
N ASN A 103 5.18 0.18 -4.05
CA ASN A 103 3.88 0.57 -4.60
C ASN A 103 3.84 2.06 -5.01
N TYR A 104 4.74 2.89 -4.49
CA TYR A 104 4.73 4.32 -4.71
C TYR A 104 5.13 4.69 -6.14
N HIS A 105 4.40 5.65 -6.70
CA HIS A 105 4.72 6.30 -7.97
C HIS A 105 4.52 7.81 -7.85
N PRO A 106 5.55 8.64 -8.13
CA PRO A 106 5.54 10.07 -7.81
C PRO A 106 4.46 10.89 -8.51
N GLN A 107 3.93 10.39 -9.63
CA GLN A 107 2.88 11.06 -10.40
C GLN A 107 1.46 10.49 -10.16
N ARG A 108 1.33 9.38 -9.43
CA ARG A 108 0.06 8.61 -9.36
C ARG A 108 -0.38 8.27 -7.94
N SER A 109 0.58 8.07 -7.03
CA SER A 109 0.30 7.85 -5.62
C SER A 109 -0.25 9.13 -4.97
N GLY A 110 -1.10 8.95 -3.95
CA GLY A 110 -1.54 10.07 -3.12
C GLY A 110 -0.46 10.52 -2.14
N ASP A 111 -0.86 11.25 -1.12
CA ASP A 111 0.03 12.00 -0.24
C ASP A 111 0.34 11.27 1.07
N VAL A 112 -0.61 10.46 1.56
CA VAL A 112 -0.45 9.64 2.76
C VAL A 112 -0.99 8.24 2.48
N TYR A 113 -0.13 7.22 2.55
CA TYR A 113 -0.49 5.81 2.44
C TYR A 113 -1.01 5.30 3.80
N LEU A 114 -2.17 4.65 3.80
CA LEU A 114 -2.74 4.02 5.00
C LEU A 114 -2.44 2.51 5.03
N VAL A 115 -1.79 2.05 6.10
CA VAL A 115 -1.65 0.63 6.42
C VAL A 115 -2.72 0.27 7.44
N PHE A 116 -3.76 -0.43 7.02
CA PHE A 116 -4.77 -0.96 7.93
C PHE A 116 -4.24 -2.14 8.73
N ASP A 117 -4.80 -2.33 9.93
CA ASP A 117 -4.53 -3.50 10.77
C ASP A 117 -4.79 -4.81 10.03
N PRO A 118 -4.08 -5.90 10.41
CA PRO A 118 -4.40 -7.22 9.90
C PRO A 118 -5.88 -7.55 10.11
N ARG A 119 -6.55 -7.99 9.04
CA ARG A 119 -7.97 -8.31 8.96
C ARG A 119 -8.91 -7.09 9.06
N SER A 120 -8.40 -5.88 8.87
CA SER A 120 -9.22 -4.69 8.70
C SER A 120 -9.27 -4.25 7.23
N TYR A 121 -10.47 -3.97 6.71
CA TYR A 121 -10.66 -3.48 5.35
C TYR A 121 -11.93 -2.66 5.19
N ILE A 122 -11.94 -1.77 4.20
CA ILE A 122 -13.13 -1.03 3.78
C ILE A 122 -13.99 -1.96 2.93
N ASN A 123 -15.26 -2.13 3.32
CA ASN A 123 -16.21 -2.98 2.61
C ASN A 123 -17.29 -2.20 1.85
N ASP A 124 -17.36 -0.88 2.03
CA ASP A 124 -18.20 0.01 1.23
C ASP A 124 -17.41 0.55 0.03
N MET A 125 -17.77 0.08 -1.16
CA MET A 125 -17.19 0.46 -2.44
C MET A 125 -18.20 1.29 -3.25
N ASP A 126 -18.52 2.48 -2.73
CA ASP A 126 -19.41 3.48 -3.33
C ASP A 126 -20.81 2.92 -3.63
N GLY A 127 -21.47 2.43 -2.58
CA GLY A 127 -22.84 1.90 -2.63
C GLY A 127 -22.92 0.40 -2.89
N LEU A 128 -21.77 -0.26 -3.10
CA LEU A 128 -21.64 -1.70 -3.10
C LEU A 128 -20.96 -2.18 -1.82
N THR A 129 -21.72 -2.83 -0.95
CA THR A 129 -21.18 -3.52 0.22
C THR A 129 -20.63 -4.88 -0.19
N VAL A 130 -19.32 -5.08 -0.11
CA VAL A 130 -18.66 -6.35 -0.46
C VAL A 130 -18.43 -7.23 0.77
N ALA A 131 -18.51 -8.55 0.58
CA ALA A 131 -18.22 -9.50 1.66
C ALA A 131 -16.70 -9.61 1.94
N SER A 132 -15.85 -9.34 0.97
CA SER A 132 -14.39 -9.39 1.09
C SER A 132 -13.74 -8.49 0.05
N THR A 133 -12.53 -8.01 0.35
CA THR A 133 -11.64 -7.33 -0.59
C THR A 133 -10.20 -7.79 -0.37
N HIS A 134 -9.28 -7.33 -1.22
CA HIS A 134 -7.84 -7.56 -1.10
C HIS A 134 -7.08 -6.23 -1.23
N GLY A 135 -5.76 -6.27 -1.04
CA GLY A 135 -4.86 -5.12 -1.27
C GLY A 135 -4.12 -4.66 -0.02
N SER A 136 -4.24 -5.39 1.08
CA SER A 136 -3.42 -5.17 2.27
C SER A 136 -2.00 -5.73 2.09
N PRO A 137 -1.00 -5.22 2.82
CA PRO A 137 0.37 -5.73 2.73
C PRO A 137 0.58 -7.04 3.52
N TRP A 138 -0.50 -7.60 4.07
CA TRP A 138 -0.45 -8.77 4.92
C TRP A 138 -0.35 -10.06 4.11
N ARG A 139 0.24 -11.09 4.71
CA ARG A 139 0.59 -12.34 4.02
C ARG A 139 -0.60 -13.05 3.36
N TYR A 140 -1.82 -12.89 3.87
CA TYR A 140 -3.00 -13.51 3.30
C TYR A 140 -3.42 -12.87 1.95
N ASP A 141 -3.02 -11.62 1.66
CA ASP A 141 -3.22 -10.98 0.36
C ASP A 141 -1.99 -11.12 -0.54
N THR A 142 -0.78 -11.13 0.03
CA THR A 142 0.46 -11.13 -0.76
C THR A 142 0.99 -12.54 -1.09
N HIS A 143 0.41 -13.61 -0.53
CA HIS A 143 0.84 -14.98 -0.80
C HIS A 143 0.02 -15.56 -1.95
N VAL A 144 0.63 -15.61 -3.13
CA VAL A 144 0.00 -16.14 -4.35
C VAL A 144 0.81 -17.32 -4.91
N PRO A 145 0.14 -18.31 -5.52
CA PRO A 145 0.85 -19.40 -6.19
C PRO A 145 1.49 -18.91 -7.49
N VAL A 146 2.69 -19.41 -7.78
CA VAL A 146 3.34 -19.27 -9.08
C VAL A 146 3.53 -20.67 -9.63
N ILE A 147 2.91 -20.95 -10.78
CA ILE A 147 2.90 -22.28 -11.40
C ILE A 147 3.39 -22.14 -12.84
N PHE A 148 4.41 -22.92 -13.20
CA PHE A 148 4.86 -23.09 -14.57
C PHE A 148 4.56 -24.52 -15.01
N ALA A 149 3.97 -24.67 -16.20
CA ALA A 149 3.67 -25.97 -16.80
C ALA A 149 3.82 -25.85 -18.33
N GLY A 150 4.39 -26.86 -18.97
CA GLY A 150 4.56 -26.86 -20.41
C GLY A 150 5.76 -27.68 -20.89
N TYR A 151 6.17 -27.40 -22.12
CA TYR A 151 7.30 -28.06 -22.79
C TYR A 151 8.58 -27.97 -21.96
N ASP A 152 9.20 -29.12 -21.72
CA ASP A 152 10.52 -29.20 -21.09
C ASP A 152 10.59 -28.51 -19.72
N ILE A 153 9.53 -28.67 -18.91
CA ILE A 153 9.50 -28.25 -17.50
C ILE A 153 9.34 -29.50 -16.63
N LYS A 154 10.33 -29.77 -15.79
CA LYS A 154 10.29 -30.89 -14.86
C LYS A 154 9.38 -30.57 -13.69
N ALA A 155 8.52 -31.53 -13.34
CA ALA A 155 7.65 -31.42 -12.17
C ALA A 155 8.49 -31.32 -10.90
N GLN A 156 8.25 -30.27 -10.12
CA GLN A 156 8.86 -30.07 -8.81
C GLN A 156 8.02 -29.11 -7.98
N THR A 157 8.17 -29.20 -6.66
CA THR A 157 7.58 -28.23 -5.72
C THR A 157 8.70 -27.43 -5.07
N VAL A 158 8.61 -26.12 -5.18
CA VAL A 158 9.61 -25.19 -4.65
C VAL A 158 9.04 -24.51 -3.41
N HIS A 159 9.68 -24.70 -2.26
CA HIS A 159 9.24 -24.13 -0.98
C HIS A 159 9.96 -22.83 -0.58
N ARG A 160 11.05 -22.47 -1.26
CA ARG A 160 11.73 -21.18 -1.02
C ARG A 160 10.85 -20.02 -1.48
N ALA A 161 11.06 -18.84 -0.90
CA ALA A 161 10.36 -17.63 -1.32
C ALA A 161 10.69 -17.28 -2.79
N VAL A 162 9.64 -16.93 -3.53
CA VAL A 162 9.64 -16.39 -4.89
C VAL A 162 8.61 -15.26 -4.94
N THR A 163 8.62 -14.51 -6.03
CA THR A 163 7.77 -13.34 -6.23
C THR A 163 7.09 -13.42 -7.59
N PRO A 164 5.88 -12.83 -7.76
CA PRO A 164 5.24 -12.80 -9.08
C PRO A 164 6.05 -12.04 -10.13
N TYR A 165 6.86 -11.07 -9.72
CA TYR A 165 7.72 -10.32 -10.63
C TYR A 165 8.96 -11.12 -11.11
N ASP A 166 9.18 -12.34 -10.59
CA ASP A 166 10.14 -13.30 -11.15
C ASP A 166 9.62 -13.99 -12.43
N ILE A 167 8.31 -13.92 -12.72
CA ILE A 167 7.69 -14.64 -13.84
C ILE A 167 8.22 -14.14 -15.18
N ALA A 168 8.17 -12.82 -15.41
CA ALA A 168 8.57 -12.22 -16.66
C ALA A 168 10.04 -12.50 -17.05
N PRO A 169 11.06 -12.24 -16.18
CA PRO A 169 12.44 -12.57 -16.52
C PRO A 169 12.67 -14.08 -16.72
N THR A 170 11.95 -14.93 -16.00
CA THR A 170 12.02 -16.39 -16.17
C THR A 170 11.53 -16.83 -17.56
N LEU A 171 10.37 -16.31 -17.99
CA LEU A 171 9.84 -16.59 -19.34
C LEU A 171 10.75 -16.04 -20.43
N SER A 172 11.24 -14.80 -20.30
CA SER A 172 12.20 -14.24 -21.25
C SER A 172 13.43 -15.13 -21.40
N ASN A 173 13.97 -15.64 -20.29
CA ASN A 173 15.12 -16.53 -20.32
C ASN A 173 14.80 -17.89 -20.97
N LYS A 174 13.68 -18.54 -20.63
CA LYS A 174 13.26 -19.81 -21.25
C LYS A 174 13.03 -19.67 -22.76
N LEU A 175 12.57 -18.51 -23.22
CA LEU A 175 12.30 -18.21 -24.64
C LEU A 175 13.52 -17.68 -25.42
N GLY A 176 14.62 -17.36 -24.74
CA GLY A 176 15.79 -16.75 -25.39
C GLY A 176 15.55 -15.31 -25.88
N ILE A 177 14.66 -14.56 -25.25
CA ILE A 177 14.36 -13.16 -25.60
C ILE A 177 14.84 -12.19 -24.51
N THR A 178 14.99 -10.93 -24.86
CA THR A 178 15.34 -9.86 -23.92
C THR A 178 14.29 -9.74 -22.81
N GLN A 179 14.75 -9.44 -21.59
CA GLN A 179 13.86 -9.17 -20.45
C GLN A 179 13.13 -7.83 -20.64
N PRO A 180 11.94 -7.66 -20.04
CA PRO A 180 11.30 -6.35 -19.97
C PRO A 180 12.23 -5.32 -19.32
N SER A 181 12.27 -4.09 -19.84
CA SER A 181 13.19 -3.04 -19.38
C SER A 181 13.01 -2.63 -17.91
N GLY A 182 11.81 -2.86 -17.35
CA GLY A 182 11.50 -2.60 -15.94
C GLY A 182 11.48 -3.86 -15.06
N ALA A 183 12.01 -5.00 -15.52
CA ALA A 183 12.03 -6.22 -14.72
C ALA A 183 12.93 -6.06 -13.49
N THR A 184 12.39 -6.37 -12.31
CA THR A 184 13.11 -6.36 -11.02
C THR A 184 13.27 -7.74 -10.40
N GLY A 185 12.59 -8.75 -10.95
CA GLY A 185 12.66 -10.12 -10.49
C GLY A 185 13.91 -10.85 -10.93
N LYS A 186 14.03 -12.09 -10.44
CA LYS A 186 15.14 -13.00 -10.69
C LYS A 186 14.64 -14.19 -11.51
N VAL A 187 15.48 -14.67 -12.42
CA VAL A 187 15.20 -15.90 -13.18
C VAL A 187 15.11 -17.08 -12.20
N LEU A 188 14.00 -17.82 -12.27
CA LEU A 188 13.79 -19.05 -11.51
C LEU A 188 14.52 -20.20 -12.21
N LYS A 189 15.67 -20.58 -11.65
CA LYS A 189 16.54 -21.64 -12.20
C LYS A 189 15.81 -22.97 -12.36
N GLU A 190 14.84 -23.22 -11.51
CA GLU A 190 13.99 -24.41 -11.50
C GLU A 190 13.14 -24.57 -12.77
N VAL A 191 12.91 -23.48 -13.51
CA VAL A 191 12.11 -23.47 -14.75
C VAL A 191 12.98 -23.56 -16.00
N VAL A 192 14.20 -23.00 -15.95
CA VAL A 192 15.09 -22.86 -17.11
C VAL A 192 16.13 -23.99 -17.23
N ASN A 193 16.33 -24.79 -16.19
CA ASN A 193 17.27 -25.91 -16.14
C ASN A 193 16.65 -27.26 -16.52
#